data_AF-A0A285CY00-F1
#
_entry.id   AF-A0A285CY00-F1
#
_cell.length_a   1.000
_cell.length_b   1.000
_cell.length_c   1.000
_cell.angle_alpha   90.00
_cell.angle_beta   90.00
_cell.angle_gamma   90.00
#
_symmetry.space_group_name_H-M   'P 1'
#
loop_
_entity.id
_entity.type
_entity.pdbx_description
1 polymer ?
#
loop_
_entity_poly.entity_id
_entity_poly.type
_entity_poly.pdbx_seq_one_letter_code
_entity_poly.pdbx_strand_id
1 'polypeptide(L)'
;MIGRRSYGKPDKAAIAALETLHLRSLDVLAGFETMVDRAEPAFRATAERFRDLHRSQTDELAEMISRFGRQPEIDGSLMSTVNRAVISLRSLIDTIDRDVLGQIQDGEQHVIAAFDDALGAGQPIDVTARLRSMRRELSLLLFETQAAASTRD
;
A
#
# COMPACT_ATOMS: atom_id res chain seq x y z
N MET A 1 24.34 -22.53 -15.98
CA MET A 1 23.05 -23.27 -15.85
C MET A 1 21.95 -22.24 -15.68
N ILE A 2 21.14 -22.02 -16.72
CA ILE A 2 20.03 -21.05 -16.67
C ILE A 2 18.81 -21.82 -16.15
N GLY A 3 18.48 -21.62 -14.88
CA GLY A 3 17.31 -22.22 -14.26
C GLY A 3 16.05 -21.82 -15.02
N ARG A 4 15.29 -22.80 -15.50
CA ARG A 4 13.95 -22.59 -16.06
C ARG A 4 13.13 -21.81 -15.03
N ARG A 5 12.88 -20.53 -15.27
CA ARG A 5 11.88 -19.76 -14.52
C ARG A 5 10.55 -20.47 -14.72
N SER A 6 10.06 -21.09 -13.67
CA SER A 6 8.74 -21.71 -13.64
C SER A 6 7.71 -20.68 -14.10
N TYR A 7 7.00 -20.96 -15.20
CA TYR A 7 5.71 -20.36 -15.54
C TYR A 7 4.64 -20.91 -14.58
N GLY A 8 4.90 -20.84 -13.28
CA GLY A 8 4.21 -21.66 -12.30
C GLY A 8 4.29 -21.05 -10.93
N LYS A 9 3.15 -21.12 -10.25
CA LYS A 9 2.85 -20.74 -8.87
C LYS A 9 4.04 -20.19 -8.06
N PRO A 10 3.94 -18.94 -7.53
CA PRO A 10 4.96 -18.39 -6.66
C PRO A 10 5.26 -19.31 -5.48
N ASP A 11 6.50 -19.27 -4.99
CA ASP A 11 6.83 -19.97 -3.76
C ASP A 11 6.11 -19.34 -2.55
N LYS A 12 6.21 -19.99 -1.39
CA LYS A 12 5.53 -19.52 -0.18
C LYS A 12 6.02 -18.15 0.28
N ALA A 13 7.29 -17.81 0.05
CA ALA A 13 7.86 -16.53 0.46
C ALA A 13 7.34 -15.39 -0.43
N ALA A 14 7.25 -15.62 -1.75
CA ALA A 14 6.63 -14.70 -2.70
C ALA A 14 5.15 -14.43 -2.36
N ILE A 15 4.39 -15.48 -2.04
CA ILE A 15 2.99 -15.33 -1.62
C ILE A 15 2.90 -14.53 -0.30
N ALA A 16 3.72 -14.86 0.70
CA ALA A 16 3.71 -14.18 1.99
C ALA A 16 4.11 -12.68 1.87
N ALA A 17 5.04 -12.35 0.98
CA ALA A 17 5.41 -10.97 0.71
C ALA A 17 4.27 -10.18 0.03
N LEU A 18 3.51 -10.83 -0.86
CA LEU A 18 2.33 -10.24 -1.49
C LEU A 18 1.18 -10.02 -0.48
N GLU A 19 0.94 -11.00 0.41
CA GLU A 19 -0.02 -10.89 1.52
C GLU A 19 0.38 -9.75 2.48
N THR A 20 1.67 -9.61 2.78
CA THR A 20 2.20 -8.51 3.60
C THR A 20 1.98 -7.15 2.94
N LEU A 21 2.28 -7.02 1.65
CA LEU A 21 2.05 -5.79 0.89
C LEU A 21 0.56 -5.42 0.87
N HIS A 22 -0.32 -6.40 0.68
CA HIS A 22 -1.77 -6.19 0.70
C HIS A 22 -2.24 -5.65 2.06
N LEU A 23 -1.81 -6.26 3.16
CA LEU A 23 -2.12 -5.80 4.52
C LEU A 23 -1.64 -4.36 4.77
N ARG A 24 -0.42 -4.03 4.37
CA ARG A 24 0.11 -2.65 4.52
C ARG A 24 -0.67 -1.64 3.69
N SER A 25 -1.13 -2.03 2.50
CA SER A 25 -1.93 -1.18 1.63
C SER A 25 -3.34 -0.95 2.22
N LEU A 26 -3.93 -1.96 2.85
CA LEU A 26 -5.21 -1.82 3.58
C LEU A 26 -5.07 -0.91 4.81
N ASP A 27 -3.98 -1.03 5.56
CA ASP A 27 -3.72 -0.18 6.74
C ASP A 27 -3.69 1.31 6.36
N VAL A 28 -2.96 1.67 5.30
CA VAL A 28 -2.91 3.07 4.84
C VAL A 28 -4.21 3.51 4.19
N LEU A 29 -4.92 2.63 3.46
CA LEU A 29 -6.23 2.93 2.89
C LEU A 29 -7.22 3.36 3.98
N ALA A 30 -7.35 2.59 5.06
CA ALA A 30 -8.21 2.92 6.19
C ALA A 30 -7.82 4.27 6.83
N GLY A 31 -6.51 4.58 6.83
CA GLY A 31 -6.00 5.88 7.24
C GLY A 31 -6.48 7.02 6.35
N PHE A 32 -6.33 6.89 5.04
CA PHE A 32 -6.79 7.92 4.11
C PHE A 32 -8.31 8.06 4.09
N GLU A 33 -9.08 6.98 4.26
CA GLU A 33 -10.53 7.08 4.45
C GLU A 33 -10.88 7.95 5.64
N THR A 34 -10.22 7.73 6.78
CA THR A 34 -10.39 8.58 7.97
C THR A 34 -9.95 10.02 7.73
N MET A 35 -8.85 10.22 7.01
CA MET A 35 -8.35 11.56 6.68
C MET A 35 -9.32 12.30 5.75
N VAL A 36 -9.90 11.66 4.74
CA VAL A 36 -10.88 12.32 3.85
C VAL A 36 -12.07 12.87 4.62
N ASP A 37 -12.58 12.09 5.58
CA ASP A 37 -13.72 12.47 6.41
C ASP A 37 -13.41 13.66 7.33
N ARG A 38 -12.16 13.79 7.79
CA ARG A 38 -11.76 14.77 8.82
C ARG A 38 -10.91 15.92 8.31
N ALA A 39 -10.37 15.82 7.10
CA ALA A 39 -9.45 16.80 6.54
C ALA A 39 -10.12 18.14 6.25
N GLU A 40 -9.34 19.20 6.45
CA GLU A 40 -9.67 20.54 5.96
C GLU A 40 -9.83 20.54 4.42
N PRO A 41 -10.67 21.42 3.85
CA PRO A 41 -10.93 21.46 2.41
C PRO A 41 -9.67 21.56 1.55
N ALA A 42 -8.64 22.26 2.03
CA ALA A 42 -7.39 22.45 1.30
C ALA A 42 -6.55 21.16 1.17
N PHE A 43 -6.78 20.18 2.04
CA PHE A 43 -6.03 18.92 2.09
C PHE A 43 -6.86 17.71 1.65
N ARG A 44 -8.20 17.80 1.71
CA ARG A 44 -9.12 16.72 1.32
C ARG A 44 -8.82 16.16 -0.06
N ALA A 45 -8.57 17.02 -1.05
CA ALA A 45 -8.28 16.56 -2.42
C ALA A 45 -7.01 15.69 -2.49
N THR A 46 -5.99 15.98 -1.69
CA THR A 46 -4.78 15.15 -1.59
C THR A 46 -5.10 13.80 -0.95
N ALA A 47 -5.81 13.81 0.18
CA ALA A 47 -6.21 12.57 0.87
C ALA A 47 -7.09 11.66 -0.01
N GLU A 48 -8.01 12.23 -0.80
CA GLU A 48 -8.84 11.48 -1.75
C GLU A 48 -8.01 10.78 -2.83
N ARG A 49 -6.99 11.46 -3.38
CA ARG A 49 -6.10 10.85 -4.38
C ARG A 49 -5.33 9.65 -3.84
N PHE A 50 -4.82 9.73 -2.62
CA PHE A 50 -4.15 8.61 -1.97
C PHE A 50 -5.12 7.47 -1.64
N ARG A 51 -6.29 7.79 -1.08
CA ARG A 51 -7.36 6.81 -0.83
C ARG A 51 -7.71 6.04 -2.11
N ASP A 52 -7.98 6.75 -3.20
CA ASP A 52 -8.45 6.15 -4.44
C ASP A 52 -7.36 5.29 -5.09
N LEU A 53 -6.10 5.73 -5.03
CA LEU A 53 -4.96 4.93 -5.46
C LEU A 53 -4.84 3.64 -4.65
N HIS A 54 -4.83 3.74 -3.31
CA HIS A 54 -4.68 2.57 -2.45
C HIS A 54 -5.84 1.59 -2.59
N ARG A 55 -7.08 2.09 -2.73
CA ARG A 55 -8.25 1.23 -2.98
C ARG A 55 -8.09 0.41 -4.26
N SER A 56 -7.72 1.06 -5.37
CA SER A 56 -7.46 0.35 -6.62
C SER A 56 -6.34 -0.68 -6.45
N GLN A 57 -5.29 -0.33 -5.71
CA GLN A 57 -4.14 -1.22 -5.51
C GLN A 57 -4.47 -2.41 -4.61
N THR A 58 -5.24 -2.21 -3.52
CA THR A 58 -5.67 -3.30 -2.63
C THR A 58 -6.56 -4.29 -3.38
N ASP A 59 -7.49 -3.81 -4.20
CA ASP A 59 -8.37 -4.67 -5.00
C ASP A 59 -7.55 -5.56 -5.94
N GLU A 60 -6.59 -4.97 -6.65
CA GLU A 60 -5.72 -5.72 -7.56
C GLU A 60 -4.79 -6.71 -6.84
N LEU A 61 -4.25 -6.34 -5.68
CA LEU A 61 -3.45 -7.24 -4.85
C LEU A 61 -4.28 -8.42 -4.35
N ALA A 62 -5.53 -8.18 -3.93
CA ALA A 62 -6.45 -9.21 -3.51
C ALA A 62 -6.76 -10.21 -4.64
N GLU A 63 -6.94 -9.72 -5.87
CA GLU A 63 -7.09 -10.57 -7.05
C GLU A 63 -5.84 -11.41 -7.31
N MET A 64 -4.64 -10.82 -7.23
CA MET A 64 -3.38 -11.55 -7.43
C MET A 64 -3.22 -12.68 -6.41
N ILE A 65 -3.51 -12.41 -5.12
CA ILE A 65 -3.47 -13.40 -4.04
C ILE A 65 -4.49 -14.52 -4.32
N SER A 66 -5.72 -14.16 -4.71
CA SER A 66 -6.78 -15.11 -5.05
C SER A 66 -6.40 -16.05 -6.19
N ARG A 67 -5.72 -15.55 -7.23
CA ARG A 67 -5.24 -16.35 -8.37
C ARG A 67 -4.26 -17.45 -7.95
N PHE A 68 -3.61 -17.33 -6.80
CA PHE A 68 -2.70 -18.35 -6.26
C PHE A 68 -3.37 -19.36 -5.30
N GLY A 69 -4.70 -19.32 -5.19
CA GLY A 69 -5.50 -20.19 -4.33
C GLY A 69 -5.39 -19.83 -2.85
N ARG A 70 -5.03 -18.58 -2.56
CA ARG A 70 -5.07 -17.99 -1.22
C ARG A 70 -6.33 -17.15 -1.09
N GLN A 71 -6.86 -17.02 0.12
CA GLN A 71 -7.90 -16.04 0.39
C GLN A 71 -7.21 -14.71 0.73
N PRO A 72 -7.44 -13.64 -0.05
CA PRO A 72 -6.99 -12.33 0.35
C PRO A 72 -7.76 -11.90 1.61
N GLU A 73 -7.10 -11.10 2.44
CA GLU A 73 -7.77 -10.44 3.57
C GLU A 73 -8.73 -9.39 3.03
N ILE A 74 -10.01 -9.73 2.92
CA ILE A 74 -11.06 -8.79 2.53
C ILE A 74 -11.70 -8.32 3.82
N ASP A 75 -11.45 -7.06 4.16
CA ASP A 75 -12.27 -6.27 5.10
C ASP A 75 -12.55 -6.95 6.46
N GLY A 76 -11.52 -7.53 7.09
CA GLY A 76 -11.60 -8.09 8.43
C GLY A 76 -12.16 -9.52 8.56
N SER A 77 -12.28 -10.27 7.45
CA SER A 77 -12.87 -11.62 7.46
C SER A 77 -11.89 -12.81 7.36
N LEU A 78 -10.67 -12.72 7.91
CA LEU A 78 -9.99 -13.90 8.49
C LEU A 78 -9.46 -13.55 9.90
N MET A 79 -10.11 -14.13 10.91
CA MET A 79 -9.87 -13.96 12.34
C MET A 79 -8.52 -14.57 12.84
N SER A 80 -7.38 -14.31 12.19
CA SER A 80 -6.09 -14.72 12.76
C SER A 80 -4.87 -13.99 12.18
N THR A 81 -4.73 -12.68 12.40
CA THR A 81 -3.49 -12.03 12.88
C THR A 81 -3.85 -10.65 13.45
N VAL A 82 -4.60 -10.65 14.55
CA VAL A 82 -4.64 -9.50 15.45
C VAL A 82 -3.29 -9.44 16.16
N ASN A 83 -2.33 -8.72 15.58
CA ASN A 83 -1.40 -7.87 16.31
C ASN A 83 -0.51 -7.09 15.34
N ARG A 84 -0.45 -5.76 15.54
CA ARG A 84 0.54 -4.79 15.02
C ARG A 84 0.23 -4.00 13.74
N ALA A 85 -0.96 -4.12 13.16
CA ALA A 85 -1.42 -3.24 12.06
C ALA A 85 -2.20 -2.01 12.59
N VAL A 86 -3.15 -2.23 13.50
CA VAL A 86 -4.06 -1.20 14.06
C VAL A 86 -3.36 -0.11 14.90
N ILE A 87 -2.14 -0.36 15.39
CA ILE A 87 -1.42 0.59 16.25
C ILE A 87 -0.85 1.76 15.42
N SER A 88 -0.55 1.58 14.13
CA SER A 88 0.06 2.64 13.30
C SER A 88 -0.93 3.74 12.90
N LEU A 89 -2.24 3.46 12.95
CA LEU A 89 -3.26 4.42 12.53
C LEU A 89 -3.66 5.38 13.65
N ARG A 90 -3.59 4.95 14.92
CA ARG A 90 -3.99 5.80 16.06
C ARG A 90 -3.04 6.98 16.28
N SER A 91 -1.78 6.90 15.87
CA SER A 91 -0.82 8.02 15.94
C SER A 91 -0.99 9.06 14.83
N LEU A 92 -1.63 8.71 13.70
CA LEU A 92 -1.92 9.65 12.59
C LEU A 92 -3.14 10.53 12.88
N ILE A 93 -4.01 10.09 13.79
CA ILE A 93 -5.33 10.71 14.01
C ILE A 93 -5.32 11.73 15.15
N ASP A 94 -4.35 11.68 16.07
CA ASP A 94 -4.38 12.49 17.31
C ASP A 94 -4.04 13.97 17.07
N THR A 95 -3.44 14.31 15.92
CA THR A 95 -3.19 15.70 15.52
C THR A 95 -3.10 15.82 14.00
N ILE A 96 -4.24 16.04 13.34
CA ILE A 96 -4.26 16.69 12.02
C ILE A 96 -3.88 18.15 12.28
N ASP A 97 -2.59 18.38 12.54
CA ASP A 97 -1.96 19.68 12.73
C ASP A 97 -0.89 19.84 11.62
N ARG A 98 -0.18 20.97 11.64
CA ARG A 98 0.76 21.51 10.62
C ARG A 98 1.73 20.57 9.87
N ASP A 99 1.86 19.29 10.20
CA ASP A 99 2.79 18.33 9.55
C ASP A 99 2.11 17.04 9.04
N VAL A 100 0.87 17.16 8.56
CA VAL A 100 0.13 16.04 7.95
C VAL A 100 0.85 15.43 6.74
N LEU A 101 1.71 16.20 6.07
CA LEU A 101 2.48 15.76 4.91
C LEU A 101 3.67 14.87 5.30
N GLY A 102 4.41 15.20 6.36
CA GLY A 102 5.46 14.34 6.89
C GLY A 102 4.88 13.00 7.35
N GLN A 103 3.71 13.03 7.99
CA GLN A 103 2.99 11.81 8.39
C GLN A 103 2.56 10.92 7.23
N ILE A 104 2.08 11.50 6.11
CA ILE A 104 1.83 10.75 4.88
C ILE A 104 3.12 10.09 4.40
N GLN A 105 4.21 10.86 4.33
CA GLN A 105 5.48 10.37 3.80
C GLN A 105 6.00 9.18 4.61
N ASP A 106 5.96 9.27 5.94
CA ASP A 106 6.36 8.19 6.84
C ASP A 106 5.49 6.94 6.66
N GLY A 107 4.16 7.12 6.58
CA GLY A 107 3.21 6.04 6.34
C GLY A 107 3.46 5.32 5.02
N GLU A 108 3.67 6.08 3.94
CA GLU A 108 3.86 5.53 2.60
C GLU A 108 5.23 4.87 2.40
N GLN A 109 6.25 5.30 3.16
CA GLN A 109 7.56 4.67 3.10
C GLN A 109 7.50 3.19 3.51
N HIS A 110 6.60 2.83 4.43
CA HIS A 110 6.36 1.44 4.80
C HIS A 110 5.72 0.62 3.66
N VAL A 111 4.82 1.23 2.88
CA VAL A 111 4.20 0.57 1.72
C VAL A 111 5.21 0.38 0.59
N ILE A 112 6.04 1.40 0.32
CA ILE A 112 7.14 1.31 -0.65
C ILE A 112 8.13 0.20 -0.28
N ALA A 113 8.50 0.08 1.00
CA ALA A 113 9.35 -1.01 1.46
C ALA A 113 8.69 -2.39 1.23
N ALA A 114 7.40 -2.53 1.51
CA ALA A 114 6.66 -3.77 1.24
C ALA A 114 6.59 -4.10 -0.27
N PHE A 115 6.50 -3.10 -1.15
CA PHE A 115 6.63 -3.30 -2.59
C PHE A 115 8.03 -3.83 -2.95
N ASP A 116 9.09 -3.27 -2.37
CA ASP A 116 10.46 -3.70 -2.63
C ASP A 116 10.71 -5.14 -2.14
N ASP A 117 10.18 -5.51 -0.97
CA ASP A 117 10.21 -6.87 -0.45
C ASP A 117 9.46 -7.85 -1.37
N ALA A 118 8.24 -7.49 -1.79
CA ALA A 118 7.45 -8.31 -2.70
C ALA A 118 8.13 -8.50 -4.06
N LEU A 119 8.77 -7.46 -4.60
CA LEU A 119 9.55 -7.52 -5.83
C LEU A 119 10.84 -8.36 -5.69
N GLY A 120 11.45 -8.35 -4.50
CA GLY A 120 12.63 -9.16 -4.17
C GLY A 120 12.33 -10.64 -3.95
N ALA A 121 11.08 -10.99 -3.62
CA ALA A 121 10.68 -12.35 -3.27
C ALA A 121 10.50 -13.31 -4.46
N GLY A 122 10.74 -12.87 -5.71
CA GLY A 122 10.70 -13.75 -6.88
C GLY A 122 9.30 -14.03 -7.44
N GLN A 123 8.49 -12.98 -7.59
CA GLN A 123 7.15 -13.07 -8.16
C GLN A 123 7.14 -13.56 -9.62
N PRO A 124 6.00 -14.09 -10.11
CA PRO A 124 5.75 -14.28 -11.54
C PRO A 124 5.99 -12.99 -12.34
N ILE A 125 6.30 -13.12 -13.64
CA ILE A 125 6.73 -11.99 -14.46
C ILE A 125 5.64 -10.92 -14.63
N ASP A 126 4.39 -11.35 -14.78
CA ASP A 126 3.20 -10.52 -14.88
C ASP A 126 2.93 -9.78 -13.57
N VAL A 127 2.97 -10.50 -12.43
CA VAL A 127 2.86 -9.89 -11.09
C VAL A 127 3.99 -8.89 -10.86
N THR A 128 5.24 -9.26 -11.17
CA THR A 128 6.40 -8.35 -11.06
C THR A 128 6.19 -7.07 -11.86
N ALA A 129 5.71 -7.19 -13.10
CA ALA A 129 5.46 -6.03 -13.96
C ALA A 129 4.39 -5.11 -13.37
N ARG A 130 3.30 -5.67 -12.85
CA ARG A 130 2.22 -4.88 -12.26
C ARG A 130 2.64 -4.22 -10.94
N LEU A 131 3.30 -4.95 -10.03
CA LEU A 131 3.83 -4.40 -8.78
C LEU A 131 4.78 -3.21 -9.03
N ARG A 132 5.63 -3.29 -10.06
CA ARG A 132 6.49 -2.16 -10.46
C ARG A 132 5.69 -0.95 -10.93
N SER A 133 4.56 -1.16 -11.60
CA SER A 133 3.67 -0.07 -12.02
C SER A 133 3.02 0.60 -10.82
N MET A 134 2.40 -0.19 -9.94
CA MET A 134 1.76 0.29 -8.72
C MET A 134 2.72 1.10 -7.84
N ARG A 135 3.93 0.58 -7.62
CA ARG A 135 4.97 1.29 -6.87
C ARG A 135 5.33 2.64 -7.51
N ARG A 136 5.41 2.70 -8.84
CA ARG A 136 5.69 3.96 -9.57
C ARG A 136 4.54 4.95 -9.44
N GLU A 137 3.30 4.49 -9.54
CA GLU A 137 2.10 5.31 -9.36
C GLU A 137 2.11 5.97 -7.96
N LEU A 138 2.39 5.19 -6.91
CA LEU A 138 2.51 5.71 -5.55
C LEU A 138 3.68 6.69 -5.39
N SER A 139 4.86 6.33 -5.93
CA SER A 139 6.05 7.20 -5.87
C SER A 139 5.81 8.53 -6.59
N LEU A 140 5.08 8.54 -7.69
CA LEU A 140 4.73 9.75 -8.43
C LEU A 140 3.78 10.63 -7.61
N LEU A 141 2.73 10.05 -7.01
CA LEU A 141 1.79 10.81 -6.18
C LEU A 141 2.48 11.44 -4.96
N LEU A 142 3.40 10.71 -4.32
CA LEU A 142 4.25 11.24 -3.25
C LEU A 142 5.10 12.43 -3.72
N PHE A 143 5.78 12.28 -4.86
CA PHE A 143 6.62 13.34 -5.42
C PHE A 143 5.80 14.60 -5.76
N GLU A 144 4.65 14.45 -6.42
CA GLU A 144 3.76 15.56 -6.76
C GLU A 144 3.26 16.29 -5.50
N THR A 145 2.91 15.54 -4.47
CA THR A 145 2.43 16.08 -3.19
C THR A 145 3.53 16.88 -2.50
N GLN A 146 4.77 16.38 -2.50
CA GLN A 146 5.93 17.08 -1.95
C GLN A 146 6.24 18.36 -2.73
N ALA A 147 6.24 18.30 -4.06
CA ALA A 147 6.52 19.46 -4.90
C ALA A 147 5.47 20.57 -4.71
N ALA A 148 4.19 20.20 -4.56
CA ALA A 148 3.11 21.15 -4.29
C ALA A 148 3.25 21.82 -2.91
N ALA A 149 3.79 21.13 -1.92
CA ALA A 149 4.05 21.68 -0.59
C ALA A 149 5.20 22.70 -0.62
N SER A 150 6.33 22.35 -1.25
CA SER A 150 7.52 23.22 -1.32
C SER A 150 7.33 24.49 -2.17
N THR A 151 6.27 24.58 -2.97
CA THR A 151 5.96 25.78 -3.77
C THR A 151 5.10 26.81 -3.00
N ARG A 152 4.57 26.43 -1.81
CA ARG A 152 3.68 27.26 -1.00
C ARG A 152 4.39 28.01 0.14
N ASP A 153 5.66 27.72 0.38
CA ASP A 153 6.57 28.42 1.31
C ASP A 153 7.34 29.55 0.60
#